data_AF-A0A6J3BXB4-F1
#
_entry.id   AF-A0A6J3BXB4-F1
#
_cell.length_a   1.000
_cell.length_b   1.000
_cell.length_c   1.000
_cell.angle_alpha   90.00
_cell.angle_beta   90.00
_cell.angle_gamma   90.00
#
_symmetry.space_group_name_H-M   'P 1'
#
loop_
_entity.id
_entity.type
_entity.pdbx_description
1 polymer ?
#
loop_
_entity_poly.entity_id
_entity_poly.type
_entity_poly.pdbx_seq_one_letter_code
_entity_poly.pdbx_strand_id
1 'polypeptide(L)'
;MSRLQTLLLAQVVAALCAHADVSVSTPKPKKVLDTIMEPKFIPPEEKIGLHWKRSAINTIRSKLQVTINENKAKNGILFIGDGMSVATIMAARTYGGQLAQGIGEENILEFEKFPITGLARVS
;
A
#
# COMPACT_ATOMS: atom_id res chain seq x y z
N MET A 1 -43.37 5.10 -26.76
CA MET A 1 -42.01 5.67 -26.85
C MET A 1 -41.31 5.52 -25.50
N SER A 2 -40.21 4.81 -25.33
CA SER A 2 -39.70 3.66 -26.09
C SER A 2 -38.76 2.91 -25.14
N ARG A 3 -39.05 1.63 -24.86
CA ARG A 3 -38.11 0.76 -24.14
C ARG A 3 -36.77 0.67 -24.88
N LEU A 4 -36.82 0.91 -26.19
CA LEU A 4 -35.67 1.05 -27.08
C LEU A 4 -34.79 2.26 -26.73
N GLN A 5 -35.33 3.45 -26.42
CA GLN A 5 -34.50 4.61 -26.01
C GLN A 5 -33.85 4.40 -24.64
N THR A 6 -34.55 3.79 -23.68
CA THR A 6 -33.95 3.48 -22.37
C THR A 6 -32.84 2.43 -22.47
N LEU A 7 -32.97 1.44 -23.37
CA LEU A 7 -31.90 0.47 -23.64
C LEU A 7 -30.73 1.12 -24.39
N LEU A 8 -31.00 1.99 -25.36
CA LEU A 8 -29.95 2.71 -26.09
C LEU A 8 -29.15 3.63 -25.16
N LEU A 9 -29.83 4.35 -24.27
CA LEU A 9 -29.18 5.26 -23.30
C LEU A 9 -28.33 4.46 -22.29
N ALA A 10 -28.82 3.31 -21.81
CA ALA A 10 -28.07 2.44 -20.92
C ALA A 10 -26.80 1.86 -21.59
N GLN A 11 -26.86 1.52 -22.88
CA GLN A 11 -25.68 1.06 -23.62
C GLN A 11 -24.66 2.19 -23.88
N VAL A 12 -25.12 3.42 -24.13
CA VAL A 12 -24.23 4.58 -24.30
C VAL A 12 -23.54 4.96 -22.98
N VAL A 13 -24.25 4.89 -21.85
CA VAL A 13 -23.66 5.16 -20.52
C VAL A 13 -22.62 4.10 -20.15
N ALA A 14 -22.89 2.82 -20.43
CA ALA A 14 -21.92 1.74 -20.20
C ALA A 14 -20.65 1.91 -21.06
N ALA A 15 -20.79 2.38 -22.30
CA ALA A 15 -19.66 2.62 -23.20
C ALA A 15 -18.79 3.83 -22.79
N LEU A 16 -19.40 4.86 -22.17
CA LEU A 16 -18.65 6.01 -21.63
C LEU A 16 -17.87 5.67 -20.35
N CYS A 17 -18.36 4.71 -19.55
CA CYS A 17 -17.66 4.25 -18.34
C CYS A 17 -16.48 3.30 -18.62
N ALA A 18 -16.37 2.75 -19.83
CA ALA A 18 -15.35 1.75 -20.18
C ALA A 18 -14.01 2.34 -20.66
N HIS A 19 -13.86 3.67 -20.73
CA HIS A 19 -12.65 4.32 -21.24
C HIS A 19 -11.89 5.07 -20.16
N ALA A 20 -11.29 4.32 -19.23
CA ALA A 20 -10.16 4.83 -18.44
C ALA A 20 -9.24 3.72 -17.92
N ASP A 21 -8.97 2.68 -18.71
CA ASP A 21 -7.77 1.87 -18.49
C ASP A 21 -6.60 2.59 -19.15
N VAL A 22 -6.04 3.59 -18.45
CA VAL A 22 -4.66 4.02 -18.72
C VAL A 22 -3.79 2.85 -18.27
N SER A 23 -3.61 1.88 -19.16
CA SER A 23 -2.60 0.85 -19.01
C SER A 23 -1.23 1.52 -19.19
N VAL A 24 -0.70 2.05 -18.10
CA VAL A 24 0.72 2.41 -18.01
C VAL A 24 1.50 1.12 -18.25
N SER A 25 2.03 0.97 -19.46
CA SER A 25 3.00 -0.06 -19.80
C SER A 25 4.18 0.09 -18.85
N THR A 26 4.28 -0.80 -17.86
CA THR A 26 5.47 -0.90 -17.03
C THR A 26 6.55 -1.64 -17.84
N PRO A 27 7.75 -1.04 -18.04
CA PRO A 27 8.84 -1.72 -18.73
C PRO A 27 9.33 -2.92 -17.91
N LYS A 28 9.73 -3.99 -18.59
CA LYS A 28 10.24 -5.21 -17.95
C LYS A 28 11.49 -4.90 -17.10
N PRO A 29 11.59 -5.41 -15.86
CA PRO A 29 12.67 -5.04 -14.95
C PRO A 29 14.00 -5.70 -15.33
N LYS A 30 15.09 -4.93 -15.16
CA LYS A 30 16.47 -5.42 -15.21
C LYS A 30 16.79 -6.17 -13.91
N LYS A 31 17.85 -6.99 -13.90
CA LYS A 31 18.30 -7.73 -12.71
C LYS A 31 18.60 -6.74 -11.57
N VAL A 32 18.26 -7.13 -10.33
CA VAL A 32 18.34 -6.29 -9.13
C VAL A 32 19.72 -5.63 -8.94
N LEU A 33 20.81 -6.32 -9.29
CA LEU A 33 22.18 -5.80 -9.18
C LEU A 33 22.60 -4.81 -10.30
N ASP A 34 21.85 -4.73 -11.40
CA ASP A 34 22.15 -3.85 -12.54
C ASP A 34 21.29 -2.56 -12.54
N THR A 35 20.47 -2.38 -11.50
CA THR A 35 19.63 -1.19 -11.37
C THR A 35 20.45 -0.07 -10.73
N ILE A 36 20.98 0.83 -11.54
CA ILE A 36 21.40 2.14 -11.06
C ILE A 36 20.12 2.85 -10.61
N MET A 37 19.95 3.04 -9.30
CA MET A 37 18.82 3.80 -8.78
C MET A 37 18.93 5.24 -9.25
N GLU A 38 18.17 5.62 -10.29
CA GLU A 38 17.95 7.03 -10.58
C GLU A 38 17.05 7.60 -9.47
N PRO A 39 17.54 8.53 -8.64
CA PRO A 39 16.97 8.82 -7.32
C PRO A 39 15.72 9.71 -7.35
N LYS A 40 14.83 9.58 -8.34
CA LYS A 40 13.72 10.54 -8.49
C LYS A 40 12.46 10.03 -9.18
N PHE A 41 12.16 8.73 -9.10
CA PHE A 41 10.82 8.29 -9.51
C PHE A 41 9.83 8.53 -8.37
N ILE A 42 8.95 9.53 -8.56
CA ILE A 42 7.79 9.77 -7.70
C ILE A 42 6.55 9.45 -8.52
N PRO A 43 5.66 8.54 -8.07
CA PRO A 43 4.43 8.23 -8.76
C PRO A 43 3.62 9.49 -9.07
N PRO A 44 3.05 9.63 -10.29
CA PRO A 44 2.25 10.80 -10.64
C PRO A 44 1.11 11.10 -9.65
N GLU A 45 0.51 10.07 -9.06
CA GLU A 45 -0.54 10.15 -8.06
C GLU A 45 -0.06 10.81 -6.75
N GLU A 46 1.15 10.53 -6.29
CA GLU A 46 1.71 11.08 -5.05
C GLU A 46 2.05 12.56 -5.16
N LYS A 47 2.21 13.07 -6.38
CA LYS A 47 2.40 14.50 -6.64
C LYS A 47 1.14 15.32 -6.35
N ILE A 48 -0.01 14.67 -6.27
CA ILE A 48 -1.31 15.31 -6.06
C ILE A 48 -1.72 15.20 -4.60
N GLY A 49 -1.96 16.32 -3.92
CA GLY A 49 -2.34 16.33 -2.49
C GLY A 49 -3.60 15.52 -2.14
N LEU A 50 -4.49 15.29 -3.11
CA LEU A 50 -5.67 14.43 -2.96
C LEU A 50 -5.30 12.99 -2.60
N HIS A 51 -4.18 12.46 -3.10
CA HIS A 51 -3.68 11.13 -2.78
C HIS A 51 -3.46 10.98 -1.28
N TRP A 52 -2.67 11.87 -0.69
CA TRP A 52 -2.35 11.88 0.74
C TRP A 52 -3.58 12.11 1.61
N LYS A 53 -4.49 13.00 1.19
CA LYS A 53 -5.77 13.22 1.88
C LYS A 53 -6.62 11.95 1.92
N ARG A 54 -6.73 11.23 0.79
CA ARG A 54 -7.48 9.98 0.70
C ARG A 54 -6.85 8.89 1.57
N SER A 55 -5.53 8.74 1.50
CA SER A 55 -4.77 7.79 2.32
C SER A 55 -5.02 8.02 3.81
N ALA A 56 -4.87 9.28 4.28
CA ALA A 56 -5.09 9.64 5.68
C ALA A 56 -6.52 9.35 6.16
N ILE A 57 -7.54 9.68 5.35
CA ILE A 57 -8.94 9.39 5.70
C ILE A 57 -9.16 7.88 5.82
N ASN A 58 -8.59 7.08 4.91
CA ASN A 58 -8.69 5.62 4.98
C ASN A 58 -8.00 5.06 6.22
N THR A 59 -6.83 5.58 6.59
CA THR A 59 -6.13 5.21 7.83
C THR A 59 -6.95 5.52 9.08
N ILE A 60 -7.60 6.69 9.13
CA ILE A 60 -8.47 7.05 10.26
C ILE A 60 -9.65 6.07 10.35
N ARG A 61 -10.31 5.79 9.22
CA ARG A 61 -11.44 4.85 9.19
C ARG A 61 -11.03 3.44 9.63
N SER A 62 -9.88 2.94 9.17
CA SER A 62 -9.42 1.61 9.56
C SER A 62 -9.09 1.55 11.05
N LYS A 63 -8.46 2.59 11.61
CA LYS A 63 -8.17 2.67 13.04
C LYS A 63 -9.42 2.77 13.91
N LEU A 64 -10.46 3.48 13.47
CA LEU A 64 -11.75 3.55 14.19
C LEU A 64 -12.48 2.20 14.25
N GLN A 65 -12.18 1.27 13.34
CA GLN A 65 -12.79 -0.06 13.31
C GLN A 65 -12.03 -1.10 14.16
N VAL A 66 -10.86 -0.76 14.68
CA VAL A 66 -10.06 -1.69 15.50
C VAL A 66 -10.73 -1.88 16.87
N THR A 67 -11.11 -3.11 17.17
CA THR A 67 -11.61 -3.51 18.49
C THR A 67 -10.51 -4.17 19.31
N ILE A 68 -10.32 -3.72 20.55
CA ILE A 68 -9.33 -4.30 21.47
C ILE A 68 -9.86 -5.64 22.00
N ASN A 69 -9.02 -6.68 21.97
CA ASN A 69 -9.32 -7.95 22.60
C ASN A 69 -8.87 -7.92 24.08
N GLU A 70 -9.82 -7.87 25.00
CA GLU A 70 -9.57 -7.83 26.45
C GLU A 70 -9.59 -9.23 27.11
N ASN A 71 -9.81 -10.29 26.33
CA ASN A 71 -9.84 -11.64 26.86
C ASN A 71 -8.43 -12.10 27.30
N LYS A 72 -8.38 -13.01 28.29
CA LYS A 72 -7.12 -13.63 28.72
C LYS A 72 -6.52 -14.47 27.59
N ALA A 73 -5.26 -14.18 27.22
CA ALA A 73 -4.55 -14.94 26.21
C ALA A 73 -4.27 -16.38 26.68
N LYS A 74 -4.56 -17.37 25.82
CA LYS A 74 -4.24 -18.79 26.05
C LYS A 74 -2.80 -19.13 25.70
N ASN A 75 -2.28 -18.49 24.63
CA ASN A 75 -0.96 -18.74 24.07
C ASN A 75 -0.23 -17.39 23.88
N GLY A 76 1.11 -17.42 23.96
CA GLY A 76 1.96 -16.29 23.61
C GLY A 76 2.99 -16.72 22.57
N ILE A 77 3.18 -15.89 21.54
CA ILE A 77 4.22 -16.05 20.52
C ILE A 77 5.06 -14.77 20.54
N LEU A 78 6.37 -14.92 20.65
CA LEU A 78 7.31 -13.81 20.64
C LEU A 78 8.24 -13.94 19.44
N PHE A 79 8.22 -12.95 18.56
CA PHE A 79 9.18 -12.82 17.46
C PHE A 79 10.30 -11.86 17.90
N ILE A 80 11.54 -12.33 17.86
CA ILE A 80 12.73 -11.53 18.20
C ILE A 80 13.55 -11.35 16.93
N GLY A 81 13.71 -10.10 16.50
CA GLY A 81 14.70 -9.73 15.50
C GLY A 81 15.97 -9.25 16.18
N ASP A 82 16.99 -10.10 16.27
CA ASP A 82 18.30 -9.71 16.79
C ASP A 82 18.93 -8.65 15.87
N GLY A 83 19.44 -7.57 16.47
CA GLY A 83 20.00 -6.43 15.72
C GLY A 83 19.00 -5.64 14.87
N MET A 84 17.69 -5.86 15.04
CA MET A 84 16.66 -5.20 14.22
C MET A 84 16.33 -3.79 14.75
N SER A 85 17.19 -2.83 14.42
CA SER A 85 16.95 -1.40 14.66
C SER A 85 15.82 -0.84 13.77
N VAL A 86 15.31 0.36 14.08
CA VAL A 86 14.35 1.08 13.22
C VAL A 86 14.90 1.29 11.80
N ALA A 87 16.21 1.56 11.67
CA ALA A 87 16.85 1.70 10.36
C ALA A 87 16.87 0.37 9.60
N THR A 88 17.10 -0.75 10.29
CA THR A 88 17.05 -2.09 9.71
C THR A 88 15.64 -2.42 9.19
N ILE A 89 14.59 -2.02 9.93
CA ILE A 89 13.19 -2.17 9.51
C ILE A 89 12.93 -1.39 8.22
N MET A 90 13.37 -0.14 8.14
CA MET A 90 13.21 0.69 6.93
C MET A 90 13.96 0.11 5.72
N ALA A 91 15.17 -0.39 5.93
CA ALA A 91 15.94 -1.05 4.87
C ALA A 91 15.23 -2.32 4.37
N ALA A 92 14.73 -3.15 5.30
CA ALA A 92 13.97 -4.36 4.96
C ALA A 92 12.67 -4.04 4.21
N ARG A 93 11.96 -2.98 4.62
CA ARG A 93 10.77 -2.47 3.94
C ARG A 93 11.08 -2.12 2.48
N THR A 94 12.08 -1.26 2.29
CA THR A 94 12.50 -0.78 0.96
C THR A 94 12.93 -1.95 0.08
N TYR A 95 13.78 -2.82 0.61
CA TYR A 95 14.26 -3.99 -0.11
C TYR A 95 13.12 -4.95 -0.49
N GLY A 96 12.18 -5.20 0.42
CA GLY A 96 11.01 -6.04 0.15
C GLY A 96 10.12 -5.50 -0.97
N GLY A 97 9.88 -4.19 -1.02
CA GLY A 97 9.11 -3.59 -2.10
C GLY A 97 9.85 -3.61 -3.44
N GLN A 98 11.16 -3.41 -3.43
CA GLN A 98 12.00 -3.55 -4.64
C GLN A 98 12.01 -4.98 -5.18
N LEU A 99 12.06 -5.99 -4.31
CA LEU A 99 11.92 -7.40 -4.71
C LEU A 99 10.55 -7.68 -5.36
N ALA A 100 9.50 -7.00 -4.92
CA ALA A 100 8.16 -7.05 -5.49
C ALA A 100 7.99 -6.18 -6.74
N GLN A 101 9.08 -5.61 -7.28
CA GLN A 101 9.08 -4.70 -8.45
C GLN A 101 8.36 -3.36 -8.22
N GLY A 102 8.18 -2.97 -6.95
CA GLY A 102 7.71 -1.65 -6.53
C GLY A 102 8.86 -0.67 -6.27
N ILE A 103 8.52 0.50 -5.71
CA ILE A 103 9.50 1.56 -5.41
C ILE A 103 10.27 1.22 -4.12
N GLY A 104 9.57 0.64 -3.15
CA GLY A 104 10.16 0.11 -1.93
C GLY A 104 9.56 0.69 -0.67
N GLU A 105 9.51 2.02 -0.59
CA GLU A 105 9.17 2.75 0.65
C GLU A 105 7.71 2.56 1.09
N GLU A 106 6.83 2.29 0.12
CA GLU A 106 5.40 2.03 0.29
C GLU A 106 5.09 0.61 0.77
N ASN A 107 6.09 -0.29 0.73
CA ASN A 107 5.92 -1.66 1.21
C ASN A 107 5.61 -1.67 2.72
N ILE A 108 4.89 -2.69 3.19
CA ILE A 108 4.53 -2.83 4.61
C ILE A 108 4.93 -4.24 5.04
N LEU A 109 5.75 -4.33 6.09
CA LEU A 109 6.14 -5.63 6.66
C LEU A 109 4.98 -6.22 7.49
N GLU A 110 4.92 -7.54 7.61
CA GLU A 110 3.76 -8.21 8.21
C GLU A 110 3.51 -7.80 9.67
N PHE A 111 4.58 -7.59 10.44
CA PHE A 111 4.47 -7.13 11.83
C PHE A 111 4.04 -5.65 11.96
N GLU A 112 4.15 -4.84 10.91
CA GLU A 112 3.71 -3.43 10.93
C GLU A 112 2.19 -3.30 10.80
N LYS A 113 1.52 -4.37 10.35
CA LYS A 113 0.06 -4.48 10.32
C LYS A 113 -0.54 -4.73 11.70
N PHE A 114 0.29 -5.05 12.71
CA PHE A 114 -0.19 -5.26 14.06
C PHE A 114 -0.89 -3.99 14.59
N PRO A 115 -2.00 -4.14 15.33
CA PRO A 115 -2.84 -3.00 15.71
C PRO A 115 -2.14 -2.04 16.67
N ILE A 116 -1.22 -2.55 17.48
CA ILE A 116 -0.52 -1.84 18.56
C ILE A 116 0.98 -1.85 18.29
N THR A 117 1.63 -0.71 18.52
CA THR A 117 3.08 -0.55 18.46
C THR A 117 3.57 0.20 19.70
N GLY A 118 4.83 0.00 20.08
CA GLY A 118 5.45 0.63 21.24
C GLY A 118 6.97 0.65 21.11
N LEU A 119 7.61 1.57 21.84
CA LEU A 119 9.07 1.68 21.88
C LEU A 119 9.60 1.07 23.18
N ALA A 120 10.68 0.31 23.08
CA ALA A 120 11.41 -0.22 24.24
C ALA A 120 12.68 0.61 24.47
N ARG A 121 12.93 0.98 25.72
CA ARG A 121 14.22 1.57 26.11
C ARG A 121 15.24 0.45 26.26
N VAL A 122 16.36 0.56 25.55
CA VAL A 122 17.52 -0.31 25.75
C VAL A 122 18.51 0.48 26.61
N SER A 123 18.90 -0.10 27.76
CA SER A 123 19.75 0.52 28.77
C SER A 123 21.20 0.66 28.32
#